data_AF-A0A433AN30-F1
#
_entry.id   AF-A0A433AN30-F1
#
_cell.length_a   1.000
_cell.length_b   1.000
_cell.length_c   1.000
_cell.angle_alpha   90.00
_cell.angle_beta   90.00
_cell.angle_gamma   90.00
#
_symmetry.space_group_name_H-M   'P 1'
#
loop_
_entity.id
_entity.type
_entity.pdbx_description
1 polymer ?
#
loop_
_entity_poly.entity_id
_entity_poly.type
_entity_poly.pdbx_seq_one_letter_code
_entity_poly.pdbx_strand_id
1 'polypeptide(L)'
;MSTDSRNYAVLLTKKDDLQIVEIPMPEPAHGGPSVRLSILQTKATGICGSDVHMWKHGQIGIFEVKNPVILGHESMGVVTKLGEGIKTLKVGDRVAIEP
;
A
#
# COMPACT_ATOMS: atom_id res chain seq x y z
N MET A 1 -8.81 -12.29 18.71
CA MET A 1 -7.90 -11.79 17.64
C MET A 1 -7.44 -10.43 18.09
N SER A 2 -6.14 -10.21 18.23
CA SER A 2 -5.59 -8.95 18.79
C SER A 2 -6.10 -7.75 17.99
N THR A 3 -6.78 -6.83 18.67
CA THR A 3 -7.33 -5.58 18.11
C THR A 3 -6.28 -4.48 17.99
N ASP A 4 -5.02 -4.78 18.29
CA ASP A 4 -3.93 -3.80 18.40
C ASP A 4 -2.91 -3.94 17.26
N SER A 5 -3.42 -4.07 16.03
CA SER A 5 -2.57 -4.17 14.85
C SER A 5 -2.16 -2.77 14.39
N ARG A 6 -0.98 -2.35 14.80
CA ARG A 6 -0.30 -1.15 14.27
C ARG A 6 -0.08 -1.29 12.77
N ASN A 7 -0.27 -0.19 12.02
CA ASN A 7 -0.09 -0.16 10.57
C ASN A 7 1.03 0.82 10.22
N TYR A 8 2.23 0.29 10.00
CA TYR A 8 3.39 1.10 9.64
C TYR A 8 3.53 1.23 8.12
N ALA A 9 3.95 2.41 7.68
CA ALA A 9 4.24 2.71 6.28
C ALA A 9 5.61 3.37 6.13
N VAL A 10 6.26 3.14 4.98
CA VAL A 10 7.45 3.88 4.56
C VAL A 10 6.97 5.09 3.75
N LEU A 11 7.04 6.27 4.36
CA LEU A 11 6.57 7.53 3.80
C LEU A 11 7.75 8.35 3.26
N LEU A 12 7.62 8.81 2.03
CA LEU A 12 8.51 9.76 1.39
C LEU A 12 7.79 11.10 1.26
N THR A 13 8.26 12.13 1.96
CA THR A 13 7.65 13.47 1.96
C THR A 13 8.29 14.40 0.93
N LYS A 14 9.59 14.25 0.71
CA LYS A 14 10.43 14.98 -0.24
C LYS A 14 11.74 14.21 -0.45
N LYS A 15 12.57 14.66 -1.40
CA LYS A 15 13.90 14.11 -1.63
C LYS A 15 14.69 13.93 -0.32
N ASP A 16 15.29 12.75 -0.18
CA ASP A 16 16.10 12.29 0.97
C ASP A 16 15.38 12.24 2.33
N ASP A 17 14.06 12.46 2.39
CA ASP A 17 13.26 12.43 3.63
C ASP A 17 12.34 11.20 3.67
N LEU A 18 12.93 10.07 4.11
CA LEU A 18 12.25 8.78 4.23
C LEU A 18 11.97 8.45 5.70
N GLN A 19 10.71 8.17 6.02
CA GLN A 19 10.26 7.99 7.39
C GLN A 19 9.44 6.69 7.52
N ILE A 20 9.58 6.02 8.67
CA ILE A 20 8.63 4.99 9.08
C ILE A 20 7.60 5.68 9.97
N VAL A 21 6.35 5.69 9.53
CA VAL A 21 5.25 6.34 10.23
C VAL A 21 4.15 5.32 10.52
N GLU A 22 3.45 5.50 11.64
CA GLU A 22 2.21 4.78 11.90
C GLU A 22 1.07 5.51 11.21
N ILE A 23 0.27 4.78 10.43
CA ILE A 23 -0.90 5.28 9.72
C ILE A 23 -2.17 4.58 10.23
N PRO A 24 -3.36 5.20 10.06
CA PRO A 24 -4.61 4.53 10.35
C PRO A 24 -4.76 3.23 9.55
N MET A 25 -5.46 2.24 10.12
CA MET A 25 -5.91 1.10 9.34
C MET A 25 -6.88 1.58 8.26
N PRO A 26 -6.71 1.19 6.98
CA PRO A 26 -7.68 1.55 5.96
C PRO A 26 -9.03 0.89 6.24
N GLU A 27 -10.09 1.48 5.72
CA GLU A 27 -11.39 0.82 5.59
C GLU A 27 -11.63 0.52 4.11
N PRO A 28 -12.28 -0.60 3.74
CA PRO A 28 -12.51 -0.92 2.34
C PRO A 28 -13.46 0.12 1.72
N ALA A 29 -12.90 1.12 1.04
CA ALA A 29 -13.70 2.15 0.41
C ALA A 29 -14.47 1.60 -0.80
N HIS A 30 -15.58 2.24 -1.12
CA HIS A 30 -16.34 1.95 -2.34
C HIS A 30 -15.76 2.79 -3.47
N GLY A 31 -15.01 2.18 -4.40
CA GLY A 31 -14.40 2.92 -5.52
C GLY A 31 -15.37 3.17 -6.69
N GLY A 32 -16.67 3.23 -6.43
CA GLY A 32 -17.72 3.30 -7.45
C GLY A 32 -18.24 1.91 -7.91
N PRO A 33 -19.16 1.86 -8.89
CA PRO A 33 -19.89 0.64 -9.26
C PRO A 33 -19.01 -0.54 -9.67
N SER A 34 -17.80 -0.28 -10.16
CA SER A 34 -16.90 -1.28 -10.73
C SER A 34 -15.64 -1.55 -9.92
N VAL A 35 -15.36 -0.77 -8.87
CA VAL A 35 -14.15 -0.95 -8.05
C VAL A 35 -14.54 -1.56 -6.72
N ARG A 36 -13.88 -2.66 -6.38
CA ARG A 36 -14.02 -3.33 -5.09
C ARG A 36 -12.67 -3.43 -4.42
N LEU A 37 -12.57 -2.94 -3.20
CA LEU A 37 -11.31 -2.92 -2.45
C LEU A 37 -11.35 -4.00 -1.37
N SER A 38 -10.22 -4.66 -1.14
CA SER A 38 -10.00 -5.54 0.00
C SER A 38 -8.81 -5.02 0.79
N ILE A 39 -8.78 -5.31 2.10
CA ILE A 39 -7.63 -4.98 2.94
C ILE A 39 -6.76 -6.21 3.05
N LEU A 40 -5.47 -6.01 2.86
CA LEU A 40 -4.47 -7.04 3.01
C LEU A 40 -3.57 -6.73 4.19
N GLN A 41 -3.19 -7.78 4.91
CA GLN A 41 -2.00 -7.74 5.73
C GLN A 41 -0.80 -8.03 4.83
N THR A 42 -0.04 -6.99 4.48
CA THR A 42 1.20 -7.12 3.72
C THR A 42 2.16 -8.04 4.47
N LYS A 43 2.72 -9.04 3.77
CA LYS A 43 3.71 -9.98 4.31
C LYS A 43 5.09 -9.75 3.73
N ALA A 44 5.16 -9.29 2.48
CA ALA A 44 6.38 -8.86 1.83
C ALA A 44 6.09 -7.77 0.81
N THR A 45 7.06 -6.88 0.61
CA THR A 45 7.08 -5.91 -0.49
C THR A 45 8.50 -5.86 -1.05
N GLY A 46 8.62 -5.94 -2.37
CA GLY A 46 9.87 -5.75 -3.09
C GLY A 46 10.26 -4.27 -3.09
N ILE A 47 11.56 -4.01 -3.11
CA ILE A 47 12.10 -2.65 -3.34
C ILE A 47 12.51 -2.58 -4.81
N CYS A 48 11.87 -1.69 -5.55
CA CYS A 48 12.22 -1.45 -6.94
C CYS A 48 13.19 -0.26 -7.07
N GLY A 49 13.91 -0.21 -8.17
CA GLY A 49 14.78 0.92 -8.49
C GLY A 49 14.02 2.26 -8.53
N SER A 50 12.73 2.24 -8.89
CA SER A 50 11.86 3.42 -8.89
C SER A 50 11.59 3.97 -7.48
N ASP A 51 11.42 3.12 -6.46
CA ASP A 51 11.26 3.59 -5.07
C ASP A 51 12.52 4.34 -4.61
N VAL A 52 13.69 3.77 -4.90
CA VAL A 52 14.99 4.38 -4.60
C VAL A 52 15.19 5.67 -5.39
N HIS A 53 14.79 5.69 -6.66
CA HIS A 53 14.93 6.86 -7.51
C HIS A 53 14.03 8.02 -7.04
N MET A 54 12.79 7.73 -6.65
CA MET A 54 11.91 8.71 -6.02
C MET A 54 12.51 9.26 -4.73
N TRP A 55 13.08 8.40 -3.88
CA TRP A 55 13.74 8.83 -2.64
C TRP A 55 14.94 9.75 -2.91
N LYS A 56 15.82 9.38 -3.86
CA LYS A 56 17.08 10.08 -4.11
C LYS A 56 16.98 11.28 -5.04
N HIS A 57 15.97 11.32 -5.91
CA HIS A 57 15.83 12.38 -6.90
C HIS A 57 14.56 13.20 -6.72
N GLY A 58 13.60 12.75 -5.92
CA GLY A 58 12.31 13.42 -5.71
C GLY A 58 11.37 13.37 -6.91
N GLN A 59 11.78 12.74 -8.02
CA GLN A 59 10.99 12.64 -9.25
C GLN A 59 11.49 11.53 -10.17
N ILE A 60 10.60 10.99 -11.00
CA ILE A 60 10.90 10.14 -12.18
C ILE A 60 10.15 10.74 -13.37
N GLY A 61 10.88 11.38 -14.29
CA GLY A 61 10.26 12.05 -15.43
C GLY A 61 9.23 13.10 -14.97
N ILE A 62 7.96 12.91 -15.34
CA ILE A 62 6.86 13.81 -14.93
C ILE A 62 6.27 13.49 -13.55
N PHE A 63 6.66 12.37 -12.94
CA PHE A 63 6.16 11.95 -11.63
C PHE A 63 7.03 12.55 -10.54
N GLU A 64 6.60 13.69 -9.99
CA GLU A 64 7.28 14.40 -8.92
C GLU A 64 6.60 14.14 -7.57
N VAL A 65 7.41 13.98 -6.51
CA VAL A 65 6.95 13.88 -5.12
C VAL A 65 6.50 15.27 -4.64
N LYS A 66 5.27 15.66 -5.02
CA LYS A 66 4.66 16.93 -4.62
C LYS A 66 3.96 16.87 -3.27
N ASN A 67 3.57 15.67 -2.86
CA ASN A 67 2.90 15.37 -1.60
C ASN A 67 3.51 14.10 -1.00
N PRO A 68 3.35 13.86 0.31
CA PRO A 68 3.80 12.62 0.93
C PRO A 68 3.24 11.38 0.22
N VAL A 69 4.11 10.44 -0.12
CA VAL A 69 3.77 9.20 -0.81
C VAL A 69 4.25 8.00 -0.02
N ILE A 70 3.42 6.96 0.07
CA ILE A 70 3.82 5.67 0.63
C ILE A 70 4.52 4.89 -0.50
N LEU A 71 5.75 4.44 -0.25
CA LEU A 71 6.52 3.65 -1.22
C LEU A 71 6.18 2.15 -1.15
N GLY A 72 6.62 1.40 -2.16
CA GLY A 72 6.38 -0.04 -2.29
C GLY A 72 5.17 -0.35 -3.15
N HIS A 73 5.42 -0.99 -4.30
CA HIS A 73 4.41 -1.32 -5.30
C HIS A 73 4.50 -2.78 -5.79
N GLU A 74 5.42 -3.57 -5.21
CA GLU A 74 5.63 -4.98 -5.54
C GLU A 74 5.27 -5.83 -4.31
N SER A 75 3.99 -5.89 -3.96
CA SER A 75 3.56 -6.38 -2.64
C SER A 75 2.84 -7.72 -2.71
N MET A 76 2.88 -8.47 -1.62
CA MET A 76 2.04 -9.64 -1.42
C MET A 76 1.55 -9.72 0.02
N GLY A 77 0.39 -10.32 0.22
CA GLY A 77 -0.24 -10.34 1.53
C GLY A 77 -1.35 -11.36 1.68
N VAL A 78 -2.01 -11.27 2.82
CA VAL A 78 -3.18 -12.09 3.16
C VAL A 78 -4.40 -11.19 3.25
N VAL A 79 -5.49 -11.56 2.58
CA VAL A 79 -6.76 -10.83 2.66
C VAL A 79 -7.30 -10.89 4.09
N THR A 80 -7.51 -9.74 4.71
CA THR A 80 -8.04 -9.59 6.08
C THR A 80 -9.47 -9.07 6.13
N LYS A 81 -9.88 -8.28 5.12
CA LYS A 81 -11.24 -7.76 4.99
C LYS A 81 -11.63 -7.65 3.52
N LEU A 82 -12.87 -8.00 3.20
CA LEU A 82 -13.43 -7.83 1.87
C LEU A 82 -14.30 -6.58 1.83
N GLY A 83 -14.22 -5.84 0.73
CA GLY A 83 -15.23 -4.85 0.36
C GLY A 83 -16.52 -5.53 -0.11
N GLU A 84 -17.60 -4.75 -0.10
CA GLU A 84 -18.94 -5.23 -0.46
C GLU A 84 -18.99 -5.78 -1.88
N GLY A 85 -19.60 -6.96 -2.08
CA GLY A 85 -19.81 -7.53 -3.41
C GLY A 85 -18.59 -8.21 -4.03
N ILE A 86 -17.46 -8.32 -3.33
CA ILE A 86 -16.37 -9.22 -3.74
C ILE A 86 -16.82 -10.67 -3.59
N LYS A 87 -16.77 -11.43 -4.68
CA LYS A 87 -17.13 -12.87 -4.71
C LYS A 87 -15.97 -13.78 -5.13
N THR A 88 -14.88 -13.20 -5.60
CA THR A 88 -13.72 -13.90 -6.18
C THR A 88 -12.60 -14.17 -5.18
N LEU A 89 -12.64 -13.52 -4.01
CA LEU A 89 -11.66 -13.65 -2.93
C LEU A 89 -12.37 -13.95 -1.61
N LYS A 90 -11.65 -14.59 -0.68
CA LYS A 90 -12.07 -14.78 0.70
C LYS A 90 -10.99 -14.32 1.68
N VAL A 91 -11.41 -13.98 2.90
CA VAL A 91 -10.48 -13.73 4.01
C VAL A 91 -9.57 -14.96 4.18
N GLY A 92 -8.27 -14.72 4.34
CA GLY A 92 -7.24 -15.75 4.41
C GLY A 92 -6.58 -16.09 3.07
N ASP A 93 -7.11 -15.62 1.93
CA ASP A 93 -6.45 -15.81 0.64
C ASP A 93 -5.09 -15.10 0.60
N ARG A 94 -4.10 -15.79 0.03
CA ARG A 94 -2.78 -15.22 -0.28
C ARG A 94 -2.84 -14.65 -1.69
N VAL A 95 -2.55 -13.36 -1.82
CA VAL A 95 -2.60 -12.67 -3.11
C VAL A 95 -1.33 -11.86 -3.34
N ALA A 96 -0.94 -11.75 -4.61
CA ALA A 96 0.06 -10.79 -5.08
C ALA A 96 -0.65 -9.51 -5.55
N ILE A 97 0.03 -8.39 -5.37
CA ILE A 97 -0.37 -7.07 -5.85
C ILE A 97 0.79 -6.57 -6.71
N GLU A 98 0.55 -6.46 -8.00
CA GLU A 98 1.47 -5.90 -8.98
C GLU A 98 0.86 -4.65 -9.62
N PRO A 99 1.67 -3.66 -10.04
CA PRO A 99 1.20 -2.44 -10.69
C PRO A 99 0.54 -2.67 -12.05
#